data_AF-A0A951NVA6-F1
#
_entry.id   AF-A0A951NVA6-F1
#
_cell.length_a   1.000
_cell.length_b   1.000
_cell.length_c   1.000
_cell.angle_alpha   90.00
_cell.angle_beta   90.00
_cell.angle_gamma   90.00
#
_symmetry.space_group_name_H-M   'P 1'
#
loop_
_entity.id
_entity.type
_entity.pdbx_description
1 polymer ?
#
loop_
_entity_poly.entity_id
_entity_poly.type
_entity_poly.pdbx_seq_one_letter_code
_entity_poly.pdbx_strand_id
1 'polypeptide(L)'
;MNPLSELAWHLEDYRAADVDPPARCVSNPDKTEGEMMNEDELEEFIKDSTATLRILADKKSPRYDDIRAIFVADLAYLASVGQISDDDYNELTHPDNLQFHAEI
;
A
#
# COMPACT_ATOMS: atom_id res chain seq x y z
N MET A 1 1.42 1.33 -18.49
CA MET A 1 1.36 2.33 -17.40
C MET A 1 1.32 1.48 -16.16
N ASN A 2 2.35 1.53 -15.31
CA ASN A 2 2.45 0.61 -14.17
C ASN A 2 1.31 0.92 -13.18
N PRO A 3 0.82 -0.10 -12.45
CA PRO A 3 -0.11 0.13 -11.35
C PRO A 3 0.47 1.14 -10.35
N LEU A 4 -0.39 1.96 -9.74
CA LEU A 4 0.04 2.89 -8.69
C LEU A 4 0.51 2.15 -7.43
N SER A 5 -0.07 0.97 -7.16
CA SER A 5 0.31 0.07 -6.09
C SER A 5 1.50 -0.77 -6.51
N GLU A 6 2.61 -0.69 -5.78
CA GLU A 6 3.76 -1.59 -5.98
C GLU A 6 3.43 -3.03 -5.55
N LEU A 7 2.51 -3.21 -4.59
CA LEU A 7 2.05 -4.55 -4.20
C LEU A 7 1.36 -5.31 -5.34
N ALA A 8 0.84 -4.57 -6.33
CA ALA A 8 0.20 -5.10 -7.53
C ALA A 8 1.18 -5.35 -8.69
N TRP A 9 2.48 -5.07 -8.51
CA TRP A 9 3.44 -5.22 -9.59
C TRP A 9 3.77 -6.69 -9.83
N HIS A 10 3.72 -7.06 -11.10
CA HIS A 10 4.34 -8.28 -11.59
C HIS A 10 5.81 -8.06 -11.88
N LEU A 11 6.56 -9.15 -12.07
CA LEU A 11 7.99 -9.09 -12.39
C LEU A 11 8.30 -8.21 -13.63
N GLU A 12 7.37 -8.09 -14.57
CA GLU A 12 7.51 -7.22 -15.73
C GLU A 12 7.44 -5.72 -15.40
N ASP A 13 6.64 -5.32 -14.41
CA ASP A 13 6.51 -3.92 -14.00
C ASP A 13 7.82 -3.41 -13.39
N TYR A 14 8.44 -4.21 -12.51
CA TYR A 14 9.76 -3.91 -11.94
C TYR A 14 10.82 -3.72 -13.04
N ARG A 15 10.83 -4.61 -14.05
CA ARG A 15 11.74 -4.52 -15.19
C ARG A 15 11.48 -3.29 -16.05
N ALA A 16 10.21 -2.94 -16.26
CA ALA A 16 9.84 -1.75 -17.02
C ALA A 16 10.20 -0.45 -16.27
N ALA A 17 10.20 -0.49 -14.94
CA ALA A 17 10.59 0.61 -14.06
C ALA A 17 12.11 0.70 -13.80
N ASP A 18 12.90 -0.28 -14.25
CA ASP A 18 14.34 -0.42 -13.93
C ASP A 18 14.59 -0.46 -12.40
N VAL A 19 13.72 -1.18 -11.68
CA VAL A 19 13.79 -1.38 -10.23
C VAL A 19 14.07 -2.85 -9.94
N ASP A 20 14.93 -3.12 -8.95
CA ASP A 20 15.22 -4.48 -8.52
C ASP A 20 13.97 -5.14 -7.90
N PRO A 21 13.48 -6.26 -8.45
CA PRO A 21 12.30 -6.92 -7.93
C PRO A 21 12.60 -7.66 -6.62
N PRO A 22 11.61 -7.79 -5.71
CA PRO A 22 11.73 -8.68 -4.55
C PRO A 22 12.05 -10.11 -4.99
N ALA A 23 12.93 -10.79 -4.23
CA ALA A 23 13.35 -12.16 -4.56
C ALA A 23 12.16 -13.14 -4.66
N ARG A 24 11.09 -12.90 -3.89
CA ARG A 24 9.85 -13.68 -3.96
C ARG A 24 9.13 -13.53 -5.30
N CYS A 25 9.13 -12.34 -5.90
CA CYS A 25 8.55 -12.07 -7.22
C CYS A 25 9.42 -12.65 -8.35
N VAL A 26 10.74 -12.74 -8.17
CA VAL A 26 11.62 -13.46 -9.11
C VAL A 26 11.35 -14.97 -9.08
N SER A 27 11.12 -15.52 -7.88
CA SER A 27 10.89 -16.96 -7.67
C SER A 27 9.47 -17.39 -8.05
N ASN A 28 8.51 -16.46 -8.03
CA ASN A 28 7.11 -16.67 -8.37
C ASN A 28 6.66 -15.59 -9.38
N PRO A 29 7.07 -15.68 -10.65
CA PRO A 29 6.84 -14.61 -11.64
C PRO A 29 5.37 -14.36 -11.95
N ASP A 30 4.50 -15.34 -11.69
CA ASP A 30 3.06 -15.24 -11.93
C ASP A 30 2.29 -14.62 -10.76
N LYS A 31 2.97 -14.27 -9.67
CA LYS A 31 2.36 -13.67 -8.47
C LYS A 31 2.93 -12.30 -8.18
N THR A 32 2.11 -11.43 -7.61
CA THR A 32 2.58 -10.15 -7.07
C THR A 32 3.01 -10.28 -5.61
N GLU A 33 3.68 -9.25 -5.11
CA GLU A 33 4.06 -9.17 -3.70
C GLU A 33 2.84 -9.26 -2.78
N GLY A 34 1.78 -8.47 -3.04
CA GLY A 34 0.56 -8.48 -2.23
C GLY A 34 -0.14 -9.84 -2.19
N GLU A 35 -0.13 -10.63 -3.26
CA GLU A 35 -0.69 -12.00 -3.25
C GLU A 35 0.12 -12.98 -2.39
N MET A 36 1.40 -12.67 -2.17
CA MET A 36 2.33 -13.52 -1.41
C MET A 36 2.52 -13.08 0.04
N MET A 37 1.94 -11.96 0.45
CA MET A 37 1.98 -11.51 1.83
C MET A 37 1.20 -12.48 2.73
N ASN A 38 1.78 -12.78 3.88
CA ASN A 38 1.06 -13.44 4.98
C ASN A 38 0.42 -12.41 5.93
N GLU A 39 -0.35 -12.89 6.90
CA GLU A 39 -1.08 -12.04 7.86
C GLU A 39 -0.15 -11.12 8.66
N ASP A 40 1.01 -11.60 9.13
CA ASP A 40 1.97 -10.80 9.90
C ASP A 40 2.58 -9.69 9.02
N GLU A 41 2.98 -10.02 7.80
CA GLU A 41 3.53 -9.05 6.83
C GLU A 41 2.49 -7.98 6.47
N LEU A 42 1.22 -8.38 6.36
CA LEU A 42 0.11 -7.47 6.08
C LEU A 42 -0.15 -6.52 7.26
N GLU A 43 -0.15 -7.03 8.49
CA GLU A 43 -0.29 -6.19 9.69
C GLU A 43 0.86 -5.18 9.79
N GLU A 44 2.11 -5.64 9.59
CA GLU A 44 3.30 -4.78 9.60
C GLU A 44 3.21 -3.69 8.52
N PHE A 45 2.84 -4.06 7.28
CA PHE A 45 2.67 -3.11 6.19
C PHE A 45 1.64 -2.02 6.51
N ILE A 46 0.47 -2.40 7.00
CA ILE A 46 -0.61 -1.44 7.33
C ILE A 46 -0.15 -0.51 8.46
N LYS A 47 0.49 -1.07 9.49
CA LYS A 47 1.00 -0.32 10.64
C LYS A 47 2.07 0.69 10.23
N ASP A 48 3.04 0.29 9.42
CA ASP A 48 4.15 1.14 8.99
C ASP A 48 3.69 2.23 8.01
N SER A 49 2.78 1.90 7.10
CA SER A 49 2.18 2.86 6.17
C SER A 49 1.36 3.92 6.92
N THR A 50 0.57 3.48 7.90
CA THR A 50 -0.19 4.38 8.78
C THR A 50 0.73 5.25 9.62
N ALA A 51 1.79 4.69 10.19
CA ALA A 51 2.79 5.45 10.96
C ALA A 51 3.49 6.50 10.08
N THR A 52 3.84 6.15 8.85
CA THR A 52 4.45 7.07 7.87
C THR A 52 3.52 8.25 7.60
N LEU A 53 2.24 8.00 7.28
CA LEU A 53 1.25 9.04 7.07
C LEU A 53 1.02 9.92 8.31
N ARG A 54 1.18 9.36 9.52
CA ARG A 54 1.08 10.12 10.78
C ARG A 54 2.27 11.03 11.04
N ILE A 55 3.49 10.60 10.69
CA ILE A 55 4.73 11.37 10.94
C ILE A 55 4.88 12.54 9.94
N LEU A 56 4.26 12.44 8.76
CA LEU A 56 4.25 13.53 7.79
C LEU A 56 3.51 14.75 8.37
N ALA A 57 4.29 15.71 8.86
CA ALA A 57 3.79 16.90 9.56
C ALA A 57 2.98 17.83 8.66
N ASP A 58 3.27 17.86 7.35
CA ASP A 58 2.54 18.67 6.38
C ASP A 58 1.53 17.84 5.59
N LYS A 59 0.37 17.63 6.23
CA LYS A 59 -0.78 16.91 5.65
C LYS A 59 -1.46 17.64 4.49
N LYS A 60 -0.99 18.83 4.12
CA LYS A 60 -1.46 19.60 2.95
C LYS A 60 -0.40 19.68 1.85
N SER A 61 0.73 19.00 2.03
CA SER A 61 1.78 18.94 1.02
C SER A 61 1.39 17.96 -0.10
N PRO A 62 1.79 18.23 -1.35
CA PRO A 62 1.65 17.28 -2.46
C PRO A 62 2.25 15.91 -2.12
N ARG A 63 3.36 15.89 -1.37
CA ARG A 63 4.01 14.65 -0.92
C ARG A 63 3.12 13.80 -0.03
N TYR A 64 2.33 14.42 0.86
CA TYR A 64 1.38 13.68 1.69
C TYR A 64 0.27 13.06 0.84
N ASP A 65 -0.27 13.83 -0.12
CA ASP A 65 -1.31 13.33 -1.03
C ASP A 65 -0.80 12.17 -1.90
N ASP A 66 0.43 12.25 -2.41
CA ASP A 66 1.05 11.18 -3.20
C ASP A 66 1.20 9.89 -2.37
N ILE A 67 1.76 9.99 -1.16
CA ILE A 67 1.95 8.83 -0.27
C ILE A 67 0.60 8.25 0.16
N ARG A 68 -0.39 9.10 0.45
CA ARG A 68 -1.76 8.65 0.76
C ARG A 68 -2.38 7.93 -0.43
N ALA A 69 -2.21 8.45 -1.64
CA ALA A 69 -2.77 7.86 -2.85
C ALA A 69 -2.16 6.48 -3.13
N ILE A 70 -0.85 6.32 -2.94
CA ILE A 70 -0.16 5.02 -3.05
C ILE A 70 -0.72 4.04 -2.02
N PHE A 71 -0.79 4.45 -0.74
CA PHE A 71 -1.32 3.58 0.32
C PHE A 71 -2.76 3.15 0.06
N VAL A 72 -3.63 4.06 -0.40
CA VAL A 72 -5.01 3.72 -0.77
C VAL A 72 -5.05 2.75 -1.95
N ALA A 73 -4.15 2.91 -2.94
CA ALA A 73 -4.05 1.99 -4.07
C ALA A 73 -3.58 0.60 -3.62
N ASP A 74 -2.64 0.51 -2.68
CA ASP A 74 -2.18 -0.75 -2.09
C ASP A 74 -3.32 -1.46 -1.35
N LEU A 75 -4.07 -0.74 -0.50
CA LEU A 75 -5.23 -1.31 0.20
C LEU A 75 -6.31 -1.78 -0.79
N ALA A 76 -6.58 -1.02 -1.85
CA ALA A 76 -7.56 -1.40 -2.87
C ALA A 76 -7.13 -2.68 -3.59
N TYR A 77 -5.83 -2.82 -3.88
CA TYR A 77 -5.29 -4.04 -4.45
C TYR A 77 -5.42 -5.22 -3.50
N LEU A 78 -5.01 -5.07 -2.24
CA LEU A 78 -5.10 -6.10 -1.21
C LEU A 78 -6.53 -6.59 -1.00
N ALA A 79 -7.52 -5.68 -1.01
CA ALA A 79 -8.93 -6.06 -0.98
C ALA A 79 -9.33 -6.88 -2.22
N SER A 80 -8.88 -6.45 -3.41
CA SER A 80 -9.22 -7.15 -4.68
C SER A 80 -8.67 -8.57 -4.78
N VAL A 81 -7.54 -8.87 -4.12
CA VAL A 81 -6.95 -10.22 -4.04
C VAL A 81 -7.38 -10.99 -2.79
N GLY A 82 -8.27 -10.41 -1.97
CA GLY A 82 -8.84 -11.07 -0.79
C GLY A 82 -7.90 -11.15 0.42
N GLN A 83 -6.87 -10.30 0.48
CA GLN A 83 -5.94 -10.20 1.62
C GLN A 83 -6.53 -9.39 2.79
N ILE A 84 -7.41 -8.44 2.49
CA ILE A 84 -8.22 -7.73 3.49
C ILE A 84 -9.70 -7.76 3.09
N SER A 85 -10.59 -7.56 4.06
CA SER A 85 -12.02 -7.41 3.76
C SER A 85 -12.35 -6.02 3.21
N ASP A 86 -13.49 -5.90 2.53
CA ASP A 86 -14.02 -4.59 2.12
C ASP A 86 -14.28 -3.67 3.33
N ASP A 87 -14.65 -4.25 4.47
CA ASP A 87 -14.86 -3.51 5.72
C ASP A 87 -13.53 -2.94 6.24
N ASP A 88 -12.47 -3.75 6.26
CA ASP A 88 -11.12 -3.29 6.65
C ASP A 88 -10.62 -2.21 5.68
N TYR A 89 -10.83 -2.39 4.38
CA TYR A 89 -10.50 -1.38 3.36
C TYR A 89 -11.22 -0.05 3.64
N ASN A 90 -12.52 -0.10 3.88
CA ASN A 90 -13.33 1.09 4.15
C ASN A 90 -12.89 1.78 5.45
N GLU A 91 -12.56 1.02 6.49
CA GLU A 91 -12.05 1.55 7.76
C GLU A 91 -10.69 2.23 7.56
N LEU A 92 -9.73 1.54 6.94
CA LEU A 92 -8.35 2.03 6.78
C LEU A 92 -8.26 3.23 5.83
N THR A 93 -9.18 3.34 4.86
CA THR A 93 -9.23 4.47 3.93
C THR A 93 -10.12 5.62 4.39
N HIS A 94 -10.85 5.46 5.51
CA HIS A 94 -11.74 6.49 6.00
C HIS A 94 -10.97 7.78 6.32
N PRO A 95 -11.43 8.95 5.84
CA PRO A 95 -10.76 10.22 6.09
C PRO A 95 -10.49 10.47 7.56
N ASP A 96 -11.41 10.16 8.47
CA ASP A 96 -11.20 10.40 9.92
C ASP A 96 -10.13 9.49 10.54
N ASN A 97 -9.93 8.29 9.99
CA ASN A 97 -8.87 7.37 10.43
C ASN A 97 -7.50 7.76 9.87
N LEU A 98 -7.47 8.57 8.79
CA LEU A 98 -6.28 9.14 8.19
C LEU A 98 -6.02 10.60 8.64
N GLN A 99 -7.07 11.32 9.02
CA GLN A 99 -7.12 12.72 9.45
C GLN A 99 -7.55 12.79 10.91
N PHE A 100 -6.60 12.51 11.81
CA PHE A 100 -6.84 12.85 13.20
C PHE A 100 -6.86 14.37 13.36
N HIS A 101 -8.03 14.88 13.78
CA HIS A 101 -8.18 16.22 14.34
C HIS A 101 -7.23 16.33 15.54
N ALA A 102 -6.23 17.19 15.46
CA ALA A 102 -5.56 17.66 16.66
C ALA A 102 -6.61 18.43 17.46
N GLU A 103 -7.14 17.83 18.53
CA GLU A 103 -7.79 18.63 19.57
C GLU A 103 -6.73 19.59 20.13
N ILE A 104 -6.93 20.88 19.85
CA ILE A 104 -6.19 22.01 20.43
C ILE A 104 -6.91 22.42 21.71
#